data_AF-A0A7L1DT16-F1
#
_entry.id   AF-A0A7L1DT16-F1
#
_cell.length_a   1.000
_cell.length_b   1.000
_cell.length_c   1.000
_cell.angle_alpha   90.00
_cell.angle_beta   90.00
_cell.angle_gamma   90.00
#
_symmetry.space_group_name_H-M   'P 1'
#
loop_
_entity.id
_entity.type
_entity.pdbx_description
1 polymer ?
#
loop_
_entity_poly.entity_id
_entity_poly.type
_entity_poly.pdbx_seq_one_letter_code
_entity_poly.pdbx_strand_id
1 'polypeptide(L)'
;FAFLFTVTVNALEGKDCRESVRLIAESANLSEEQLAFLISGMYTLLREALRLPLSTFKQEVMVTKNPNCFVLLFSFRIPEDFIGDFSSVVFGNRRPTSEGTALIQRSRLPSIQDFKWRVDVAISTSSLARALQPSILMMMKLSDGTAHRFEVPVAKFQELRYNVALILKEMNDLEKRSVLKIQD
;
A
#
# COMPACT_ATOMS: atom_id res chain seq x y z
N PHE A 1 -19.63 -22.41 3.99
CA PHE A 1 -18.51 -21.48 4.23
C PHE A 1 -17.51 -21.37 3.08
N ALA A 2 -17.09 -22.42 2.37
CA ALA A 2 -16.21 -22.29 1.18
C ALA A 2 -16.73 -21.29 0.12
N PHE A 3 -18.06 -21.28 -0.11
CA PHE A 3 -18.73 -20.30 -0.98
C PHE A 3 -18.60 -18.85 -0.49
N LEU A 4 -18.56 -18.59 0.82
CA LEU A 4 -18.36 -17.26 1.41
C LEU A 4 -16.96 -16.72 1.05
N PHE A 5 -15.95 -17.60 1.11
CA PHE A 5 -14.58 -17.27 0.73
C PHE A 5 -14.49 -16.95 -0.77
N THR A 6 -15.09 -17.79 -1.63
CA THR A 6 -15.14 -17.53 -3.08
C THR A 6 -15.79 -16.18 -3.41
N VAL A 7 -16.90 -15.84 -2.74
CA VAL A 7 -17.57 -14.55 -2.92
C VAL A 7 -16.67 -13.39 -2.49
N THR A 8 -15.95 -13.53 -1.38
CA THR A 8 -15.04 -12.49 -0.89
C THR A 8 -13.87 -12.27 -1.84
N VAL A 9 -13.30 -13.35 -2.39
CA VAL A 9 -12.23 -13.29 -3.40
C VAL A 9 -12.75 -12.66 -4.70
N ASN A 10 -13.93 -13.04 -5.17
CA ASN A 10 -14.54 -12.44 -6.36
C ASN A 10 -14.81 -10.94 -6.16
N ALA A 11 -15.28 -10.53 -4.98
CA ALA A 11 -15.49 -9.12 -4.64
C ALA A 11 -14.17 -8.34 -4.61
N LEU A 12 -13.10 -8.95 -4.10
CA LEU A 12 -11.74 -8.42 -4.10
C LEU A 12 -11.17 -8.26 -5.52
N GLU A 13 -11.50 -9.19 -6.42
CA GLU A 13 -11.20 -9.13 -7.86
C GLU A 13 -12.14 -8.18 -8.62
N GLY A 14 -13.07 -7.49 -7.94
CA GLY A 14 -13.98 -6.51 -8.54
C GLY A 14 -15.13 -7.10 -9.37
N LYS A 15 -15.43 -8.40 -9.21
CA LYS A 15 -16.55 -9.07 -9.89
C LYS A 15 -17.87 -8.79 -9.18
N ASP A 16 -18.97 -8.78 -9.93
CA ASP A 16 -20.31 -8.68 -9.34
C ASP A 16 -20.64 -9.96 -8.56
N CYS A 17 -20.92 -9.80 -7.27
CA CYS A 17 -21.17 -10.91 -6.35
C CYS A 17 -22.61 -10.92 -5.82
N ARG A 18 -23.50 -10.04 -6.30
CA ARG A 18 -24.84 -9.85 -5.73
C ARG A 18 -25.69 -11.12 -5.72
N GLU A 19 -25.68 -11.88 -6.82
CA GLU A 19 -26.43 -13.15 -6.90
C GLU A 19 -25.82 -14.22 -6.00
N SER A 20 -24.49 -14.33 -5.96
CA SER A 20 -23.81 -15.30 -5.09
C SER A 20 -24.02 -15.01 -3.60
N VAL A 21 -24.13 -13.74 -3.20
CA VAL A 21 -24.47 -13.33 -1.82
C VAL A 21 -25.90 -13.74 -1.48
N ARG A 22 -26.86 -13.56 -2.39
CA ARG A 22 -28.26 -13.98 -2.19
C ARG A 22 -28.39 -15.49 -2.02
N LEU A 23 -27.72 -16.27 -2.87
CA LEU A 23 -27.71 -17.74 -2.78
C LEU A 23 -27.09 -18.23 -1.45
N ILE A 24 -26.12 -17.51 -0.90
CA ILE A 24 -25.52 -17.83 0.41
C ILE A 24 -26.47 -17.48 1.56
N ALA A 25 -27.15 -16.34 1.50
CA ALA A 25 -28.15 -15.97 2.49
C ALA A 25 -29.27 -17.03 2.59
N GLU A 26 -29.74 -17.50 1.43
CA GLU A 26 -30.78 -18.53 1.33
C GLU A 26 -30.30 -19.91 1.79
N SER A 27 -29.06 -20.31 1.46
CA SER A 27 -28.54 -21.64 1.80
C SER A 27 -27.98 -21.76 3.23
N ALA A 28 -27.49 -20.69 3.82
CA ALA A 28 -26.86 -20.70 5.14
C ALA A 28 -27.82 -20.31 6.28
N ASN A 29 -29.05 -19.87 5.96
CA ASN A 29 -30.05 -19.40 6.92
C ASN A 29 -29.51 -18.33 7.89
N LEU A 30 -28.59 -17.49 7.40
CA LEU A 30 -27.95 -16.42 8.15
C LEU A 30 -28.70 -15.10 7.94
N SER A 31 -28.70 -14.22 8.94
CA SER A 31 -29.23 -12.86 8.74
C SER A 31 -28.31 -12.08 7.79
N GLU A 32 -28.89 -11.14 7.05
CA GLU A 32 -28.14 -10.28 6.11
C GLU A 32 -27.03 -9.50 6.83
N GLU A 33 -27.27 -9.09 8.07
CA GLU A 33 -26.28 -8.41 8.92
C GLU A 33 -25.07 -9.31 9.24
N GLN A 34 -25.31 -10.55 9.67
CA GLN A 34 -24.24 -11.51 9.98
C GLN A 34 -23.41 -11.82 8.74
N LEU A 35 -24.06 -11.97 7.59
CA LEU A 35 -23.39 -12.19 6.32
C LEU A 35 -22.53 -10.99 5.93
N ALA A 36 -23.03 -9.75 6.11
CA ALA A 36 -22.28 -8.53 5.85
C ALA A 36 -21.05 -8.41 6.75
N PHE A 37 -21.18 -8.71 8.05
CA PHE A 37 -20.05 -8.72 8.99
C PHE A 37 -18.97 -9.74 8.60
N LEU A 38 -19.36 -10.95 8.21
CA LEU A 38 -18.42 -11.99 7.81
C LEU A 38 -17.69 -11.64 6.51
N ILE A 39 -18.42 -11.17 5.49
CA ILE A 39 -17.82 -10.79 4.19
C ILE A 39 -16.90 -9.58 4.37
N SER A 40 -17.33 -8.53 5.08
CA SER A 40 -16.51 -7.34 5.32
C SER A 40 -15.26 -7.64 6.16
N GLY A 41 -15.37 -8.50 7.18
CA GLY A 41 -14.25 -8.96 7.99
C GLY A 41 -13.21 -9.70 7.14
N MET A 42 -13.64 -10.71 6.36
CA MET A 42 -12.74 -11.46 5.49
C MET A 42 -12.15 -10.61 4.36
N TYR A 43 -12.95 -9.72 3.77
CA TYR A 43 -12.49 -8.78 2.75
C TYR A 43 -11.40 -7.87 3.28
N THR A 44 -11.58 -7.32 4.48
CA THR A 44 -10.59 -6.44 5.12
C THR A 44 -9.30 -7.20 5.41
N LEU A 45 -9.38 -8.41 5.96
CA LEU A 45 -8.22 -9.26 6.23
C LEU A 45 -7.43 -9.60 4.97
N LEU A 46 -8.10 -10.05 3.91
CA LEU A 46 -7.46 -10.34 2.62
C LEU A 46 -6.86 -9.08 2.00
N ARG A 47 -7.59 -7.96 2.04
CA ARG A 47 -7.12 -6.69 1.50
C ARG A 47 -5.86 -6.21 2.20
N GLU A 48 -5.80 -6.24 3.53
CA GLU A 48 -4.61 -5.82 4.28
C GLU A 48 -3.43 -6.78 4.06
N ALA A 49 -3.67 -8.10 4.01
CA ALA A 49 -2.63 -9.09 3.70
C ALA A 49 -2.00 -8.86 2.31
N LEU A 50 -2.81 -8.47 1.32
CA LEU A 50 -2.33 -8.10 -0.02
C LEU A 50 -1.65 -6.74 -0.07
N ARG A 51 -1.83 -5.86 0.93
CA ARG A 51 -1.11 -4.59 0.97
C ARG A 51 0.36 -4.74 1.32
N LEU A 52 0.73 -5.83 1.98
CA LEU A 52 2.08 -6.07 2.43
C LEU A 52 2.95 -6.57 1.26
N PRO A 53 4.16 -6.03 1.07
CA PRO A 53 5.12 -6.56 0.10
C PRO A 53 5.48 -8.01 0.44
N LEU A 54 5.60 -8.89 -0.56
CA LEU A 54 6.07 -10.27 -0.37
C LEU A 54 7.48 -10.36 0.21
N SER A 55 8.28 -9.30 0.07
CA SER A 55 9.61 -9.20 0.67
C SER A 55 9.56 -9.12 2.21
N THR A 56 8.54 -8.47 2.76
CA THR A 56 8.34 -8.32 4.21
C THR A 56 7.40 -9.39 4.78
N PHE A 57 6.43 -9.84 3.98
CA PHE A 57 5.41 -10.78 4.38
C PHE A 57 5.68 -12.16 3.77
N LYS A 58 6.45 -12.98 4.48
CA LYS A 58 6.80 -14.34 4.04
C LYS A 58 5.68 -15.33 4.40
N GLN A 59 5.47 -16.33 3.55
CA GLN A 59 4.54 -17.43 3.80
C GLN A 59 4.86 -18.17 5.12
N GLU A 60 6.13 -18.22 5.51
CA GLU A 60 6.59 -18.75 6.79
C GLU A 60 6.00 -18.02 8.01
N VAL A 61 5.63 -16.74 7.90
CA VAL A 61 5.02 -15.98 9.02
C VAL A 61 3.50 -16.22 9.09
N MET A 62 2.88 -16.76 8.04
CA MET A 62 1.45 -17.11 8.04
C MET A 62 1.21 -18.60 8.25
N VAL A 63 2.11 -19.46 7.76
CA VAL A 63 1.90 -20.92 7.64
C VAL A 63 2.87 -21.74 8.50
N THR A 64 3.94 -21.15 9.07
CA THR A 64 4.82 -21.94 9.94
C THR A 64 4.09 -22.31 11.22
N LYS A 65 4.07 -23.61 11.49
CA LYS A 65 3.83 -24.27 12.79
C LYS A 65 4.87 -23.84 13.82
N ASN A 66 5.05 -22.54 14.04
CA ASN A 66 5.82 -22.03 15.15
C ASN A 66 4.83 -21.77 16.29
N PRO A 67 4.99 -22.39 17.48
CA PRO A 67 4.04 -22.24 18.59
C PRO A 67 3.86 -20.80 19.06
N ASN A 68 4.73 -19.86 18.65
CA ASN A 68 4.62 -18.43 18.93
C ASN A 68 4.08 -17.59 17.74
N CYS A 69 3.92 -18.19 16.56
CA CYS A 69 3.33 -17.54 15.37
C CYS A 69 1.89 -18.04 15.08
N PHE A 70 1.37 -18.91 15.94
CA PHE A 70 -0.05 -19.27 16.01
C PHE A 70 -0.94 -18.11 16.51
N VAL A 71 -0.37 -16.93 16.78
CA VAL A 71 -1.08 -15.85 17.47
C VAL A 71 -1.98 -15.06 16.53
N LEU A 72 -1.62 -14.78 15.28
CA LEU A 72 -2.49 -14.01 14.38
C LEU A 72 -3.74 -14.81 13.99
N LEU A 73 -3.57 -16.02 13.46
CA LEU A 73 -4.69 -16.86 13.01
C LEU A 73 -5.61 -17.34 14.15
N PHE A 74 -5.05 -17.68 15.32
CA PHE A 74 -5.85 -18.11 16.48
C PHE A 74 -6.47 -16.92 17.23
N SER A 75 -5.82 -15.75 17.27
CA SER A 75 -6.46 -14.52 17.77
C SER A 75 -7.64 -14.09 16.90
N PHE A 76 -7.59 -14.36 15.60
CA PHE A 76 -8.71 -14.16 14.68
C PHE A 76 -9.74 -15.32 14.67
N ARG A 77 -9.52 -16.40 15.43
CA ARG A 77 -10.40 -17.60 15.47
C ARG A 77 -10.77 -18.14 14.08
N ILE A 78 -9.84 -18.10 13.13
CA ILE A 78 -10.09 -18.61 11.78
C ILE A 78 -9.93 -20.14 11.81
N PRO A 79 -10.91 -20.93 11.35
CA PRO A 79 -10.79 -22.39 11.34
C PRO A 79 -9.65 -22.87 10.43
N GLU A 80 -8.97 -23.94 10.82
CA GLU A 80 -7.75 -24.44 10.13
C GLU A 80 -8.00 -24.77 8.65
N ASP A 81 -9.22 -25.21 8.32
CA ASP A 81 -9.65 -25.51 6.96
C ASP A 81 -9.54 -24.31 6.00
N PHE A 82 -9.56 -23.07 6.51
CA PHE A 82 -9.49 -21.84 5.70
C PHE A 82 -8.09 -21.34 5.44
N ILE A 83 -7.09 -21.86 6.18
CA ILE A 83 -5.71 -21.36 6.10
C ILE A 83 -5.11 -21.65 4.72
N GLY A 84 -5.39 -22.82 4.15
CA GLY A 84 -4.92 -23.21 2.82
C GLY A 84 -5.49 -22.31 1.73
N ASP A 85 -6.79 -22.07 1.77
CA ASP A 85 -7.49 -21.20 0.82
C ASP A 85 -6.98 -19.75 0.92
N PHE A 86 -6.81 -19.23 2.13
CA PHE A 86 -6.27 -17.89 2.38
C PHE A 86 -4.82 -17.76 1.86
N SER A 87 -3.97 -18.73 2.17
CA SER A 87 -2.58 -18.77 1.68
C SER A 87 -2.52 -18.82 0.15
N SER A 88 -3.44 -19.54 -0.50
CA SER A 88 -3.48 -19.64 -1.97
C SER A 88 -3.83 -18.30 -2.64
N VAL A 89 -4.64 -17.46 -2.00
CA VAL A 89 -5.03 -16.14 -2.52
C VAL A 89 -3.95 -15.10 -2.27
N VAL A 90 -3.32 -15.14 -1.10
CA VAL A 90 -2.31 -14.14 -0.69
C VAL A 90 -0.93 -14.40 -1.32
N PHE A 91 -0.55 -15.67 -1.49
CA PHE A 91 0.77 -16.08 -2.00
C PHE A 91 0.73 -16.80 -3.36
N GLY A 92 -0.44 -17.19 -3.84
CA GLY A 92 -0.57 -17.91 -5.11
C GLY A 92 -0.80 -17.03 -6.33
N ASN A 93 -1.11 -17.67 -7.45
CA ASN A 93 -1.24 -17.06 -8.78
C ASN A 93 -2.36 -16.02 -8.92
N ARG A 94 -3.27 -15.91 -7.94
CA ARG A 94 -4.38 -14.95 -7.94
C ARG A 94 -3.99 -13.56 -7.42
N ARG A 95 -2.88 -13.46 -6.69
CA ARG A 95 -2.34 -12.21 -6.12
C ARG A 95 -2.20 -11.05 -7.12
N PRO A 96 -1.63 -11.20 -8.33
CA PRO A 96 -1.46 -10.06 -9.24
C PRO A 96 -2.80 -9.46 -9.69
N THR A 97 -3.85 -10.28 -9.82
CA THR A 97 -5.19 -9.80 -10.21
C THR A 97 -5.85 -9.04 -9.06
N SER A 98 -5.80 -9.59 -7.83
CA SER A 98 -6.38 -8.97 -6.64
C SER A 98 -5.59 -7.76 -6.14
N GLU A 99 -4.26 -7.75 -6.30
CA GLU A 99 -3.40 -6.61 -6.00
C GLU A 99 -3.63 -5.48 -7.01
N GLY A 100 -3.82 -5.80 -8.30
CA GLY A 100 -4.14 -4.82 -9.33
C GLY A 100 -5.46 -4.07 -9.07
N THR A 101 -6.53 -4.78 -8.72
CA THR A 101 -7.82 -4.18 -8.35
C THR A 101 -7.73 -3.40 -7.03
N ALA A 102 -7.03 -3.94 -6.03
CA ALA A 102 -6.78 -3.23 -4.78
C ALA A 102 -5.94 -1.96 -4.98
N LEU A 103 -5.03 -1.94 -5.96
CA LEU A 103 -4.24 -0.76 -6.33
C LEU A 103 -5.11 0.35 -6.92
N ILE A 104 -6.04 -0.03 -7.80
CA ILE A 104 -6.98 0.88 -8.47
C ILE A 104 -8.01 1.45 -7.49
N GLN A 105 -8.48 0.64 -6.54
CA GLN A 105 -9.44 1.05 -5.51
C GLN A 105 -8.81 1.73 -4.28
N ARG A 106 -7.48 1.91 -4.22
CA ARG A 106 -6.86 2.68 -3.13
C ARG A 106 -7.08 4.17 -3.39
N SER A 107 -7.69 4.84 -2.41
CA SER A 107 -7.57 6.29 -2.23
C SER A 107 -6.11 6.62 -1.95
N ARG A 108 -5.32 6.86 -3.01
CA ARG A 108 -3.92 7.28 -2.91
C ARG A 108 -3.85 8.79 -2.91
N LEU A 109 -2.93 9.32 -2.10
CA LEU A 109 -2.51 10.72 -2.28
C LEU A 109 -1.89 10.85 -3.69
N PRO A 110 -2.04 12.00 -4.36
CA PRO A 110 -1.40 12.23 -5.64
C PRO A 110 0.10 11.98 -5.55
N SER A 111 0.62 11.12 -6.42
CA SER A 111 2.06 10.82 -6.48
C SER A 111 2.75 11.74 -7.47
N ILE A 112 4.02 12.04 -7.25
CA ILE A 112 4.85 12.81 -8.20
C ILE A 112 5.15 11.93 -9.42
N GLN A 113 4.75 12.38 -10.61
CA GLN A 113 5.02 11.71 -11.89
C GLN A 113 6.26 12.25 -12.61
N ASP A 114 6.46 13.57 -12.58
CA ASP A 114 7.60 14.24 -13.22
C ASP A 114 8.10 15.36 -12.30
N PHE A 115 9.42 15.49 -12.16
CA PHE A 115 10.05 16.53 -11.36
C PHE A 115 11.27 17.10 -12.11
N LYS A 116 11.22 18.39 -12.41
CA LYS A 116 12.28 19.12 -13.13
C LYS A 116 12.66 20.36 -12.34
N TRP A 117 13.96 20.64 -12.30
CA TRP A 117 14.47 21.84 -11.67
C TRP A 117 15.59 22.43 -12.51
N ARG A 118 15.78 23.74 -12.40
CA ARG A 118 16.91 24.46 -13.00
C ARG A 118 17.36 25.57 -12.08
N VAL A 119 18.64 25.91 -12.15
CA VAL A 119 19.21 27.06 -11.44
C VAL A 119 19.30 28.22 -12.42
N ASP A 120 18.59 29.29 -12.11
CA ASP A 120 18.63 30.54 -12.86
C ASP A 120 19.59 31.50 -12.12
N VAL A 121 20.52 32.11 -12.84
CA VAL A 121 21.45 33.12 -12.32
C VAL A 121 21.14 34.43 -13.04
N ALA A 122 20.60 35.41 -12.31
CA ALA A 122 20.34 36.73 -12.85
C ALA A 122 21.65 37.52 -12.94
N ILE A 123 22.11 37.84 -14.15
CA ILE A 123 23.30 38.67 -14.38
C ILE A 123 22.84 40.13 -14.50
N SER A 124 23.20 40.98 -13.52
CA SER A 124 22.91 42.43 -13.57
C SER A 124 24.18 43.22 -13.88
N THR A 125 24.15 44.06 -14.90
CA THR A 125 25.29 44.89 -15.35
C THR A 125 25.36 46.26 -14.67
N SER A 126 24.36 46.64 -13.88
CA SER A 126 24.38 47.84 -13.04
C SER A 126 24.89 47.52 -11.64
N SER A 127 25.75 48.37 -11.09
CA SER A 127 26.49 48.29 -9.81
C SER A 127 25.64 48.19 -8.52
N LEU A 128 24.37 47.77 -8.61
CA LEU A 128 23.42 47.73 -7.51
C LEU A 128 23.22 46.29 -7.00
N ALA A 129 24.29 45.70 -6.43
CA ALA A 129 24.39 44.58 -5.47
C ALA A 129 23.53 43.29 -5.60
N ARG A 130 22.58 43.19 -6.52
CA ARG A 130 21.69 42.02 -6.74
C ARG A 130 22.17 41.13 -7.90
N ALA A 131 23.40 41.32 -8.37
CA ALA A 131 23.87 40.84 -9.66
C ALA A 131 24.20 39.34 -9.76
N LEU A 132 24.04 38.56 -8.68
CA LEU A 132 24.46 37.15 -8.65
C LEU A 132 23.65 36.30 -7.66
N GLN A 133 22.38 36.62 -7.38
CA GLN A 133 21.58 35.74 -6.50
C GLN A 133 21.03 34.57 -7.33
N PRO A 134 21.53 33.33 -7.14
CA PRO A 134 20.95 32.16 -7.80
C PRO A 134 19.56 31.90 -7.24
N SER A 135 18.61 31.60 -8.12
CA SER A 135 17.30 31.07 -7.73
C SER A 135 17.02 29.76 -8.45
N ILE A 136 16.23 28.90 -7.81
CA ILE A 136 15.97 27.56 -8.33
C ILE A 136 14.50 27.50 -8.72
N LEU A 137 14.24 27.33 -10.00
CA LEU A 137 12.89 27.11 -10.49
C LEU A 137 12.59 25.61 -10.48
N MET A 138 11.53 25.23 -9.78
CA MET A 138 11.06 23.85 -9.71
C MET A 138 9.73 23.69 -10.42
N MET A 139 9.56 22.53 -11.05
CA MET A 139 8.34 22.10 -11.71
C MET A 139 8.05 20.66 -11.33
N MET A 140 6.86 20.39 -10.78
CA MET A 140 6.38 19.04 -10.50
C MET A 140 5.05 18.78 -11.20
N LYS A 141 4.86 17.56 -11.69
CA LYS A 141 3.58 17.05 -12.17
C LYS A 141 3.12 15.93 -11.27
N LEU A 142 1.87 16.01 -10.80
CA LEU A 142 1.24 15.05 -9.92
C LEU A 142 0.33 14.10 -10.72
N SER A 143 -0.01 12.97 -10.11
CA SER A 143 -0.83 11.94 -10.75
C SER A 143 -2.29 12.30 -10.94
N ASP A 144 -2.77 13.34 -10.26
CA ASP A 144 -4.09 13.93 -10.45
C ASP A 144 -4.14 14.87 -11.67
N GLY A 145 -3.04 15.00 -12.40
CA GLY A 145 -2.91 15.88 -13.56
C GLY A 145 -2.53 17.32 -13.22
N THR A 146 -2.42 17.66 -11.92
CA THR A 146 -2.00 19.00 -11.51
C THR A 146 -0.49 19.19 -11.71
N ALA A 147 -0.10 20.43 -12.04
CA ALA A 147 1.29 20.80 -12.21
C ALA A 147 1.59 22.04 -11.39
N HIS A 148 2.65 21.99 -10.58
CA HIS A 148 3.09 23.11 -9.77
C HIS A 148 4.43 23.62 -10.27
N ARG A 149 4.53 24.93 -10.42
CA ARG A 149 5.77 25.64 -10.75
C ARG A 149 6.00 26.73 -9.72
N PHE A 150 7.14 26.70 -9.07
CA PHE A 150 7.48 27.65 -8.00
C PHE A 150 8.98 27.88 -7.93
N GLU A 151 9.35 29.04 -7.41
CA GLU A 151 10.74 29.45 -7.21
C GLU A 151 11.16 29.15 -5.77
N VAL A 152 12.38 28.64 -5.61
CA VAL A 152 12.93 28.21 -4.34
C VAL A 152 14.29 28.89 -4.13
N PRO A 153 14.49 29.62 -3.02
CA PRO A 153 15.81 30.11 -2.65
C PRO A 153 16.78 28.97 -2.40
N VAL A 154 18.06 29.15 -2.72
CA VAL A 154 19.09 28.10 -2.56
C VAL A 154 19.13 27.53 -1.15
N ALA A 155 18.98 28.36 -0.11
CA ALA A 155 18.95 27.89 1.28
C ALA A 155 17.83 26.86 1.51
N LYS A 156 16.62 27.11 1.00
CA LYS A 156 15.48 26.19 1.14
C LYS A 156 15.63 24.93 0.30
N PHE A 157 16.31 25.01 -0.84
CA PHE A 157 16.65 23.83 -1.61
C PHE A 157 17.64 22.91 -0.88
N GLN A 158 18.64 23.47 -0.20
CA GLN A 158 19.58 22.67 0.61
C GLN A 158 18.87 22.01 1.80
N GLU A 159 17.96 22.73 2.45
CA GLU A 159 17.11 22.17 3.51
C GLU A 159 16.26 21.01 2.99
N LEU A 160 15.61 21.18 1.83
CA LEU A 160 14.85 20.11 1.17
C LEU A 160 15.73 18.90 0.87
N ARG A 161 16.92 19.11 0.30
CA ARG A 161 17.89 18.04 0.01
C ARG A 161 18.26 17.26 1.26
N TYR A 162 18.55 17.96 2.36
CA TYR A 162 18.89 17.33 3.63
C TYR A 162 17.73 16.50 4.18
N ASN A 163 16.51 17.06 4.21
CA ASN A 163 15.33 16.38 4.72
C ASN A 163 14.98 15.14 3.90
N VAL A 164 15.08 15.21 2.57
CA VAL A 164 14.87 14.05 1.69
C VAL A 164 15.91 12.96 1.98
N ALA A 165 17.19 13.32 2.13
CA ALA A 165 18.23 12.36 2.48
C ALA A 165 18.01 11.72 3.86
N LEU A 166 17.52 12.50 4.84
CA LEU A 166 17.18 11.99 6.16
C LEU A 166 16.03 10.98 6.09
N ILE A 167 14.94 11.30 5.40
CA ILE A 167 13.81 10.39 5.21
C ILE A 167 14.26 9.11 4.50
N LEU A 168 15.06 9.22 3.43
CA LEU A 168 15.58 8.05 2.71
C LEU A 168 16.46 7.18 3.61
N LYS A 169 17.27 7.79 4.47
CA LYS A 169 18.08 7.08 5.46
C LYS A 169 17.18 6.36 6.47
N GLU A 170 16.18 7.03 7.04
CA GLU A 170 15.25 6.44 7.99
C GLU A 170 14.45 5.29 7.37
N MET A 171 13.97 5.45 6.13
CA MET A 171 13.29 4.38 5.38
C MET A 171 14.20 3.17 5.19
N ASN A 172 15.46 3.38 4.82
CA ASN A 172 16.44 2.31 4.67
C ASN A 172 16.81 1.65 6.02
N ASP A 173 16.87 2.42 7.10
CA ASP A 173 17.11 1.89 8.45
C ASP A 173 15.91 1.08 8.94
N LEU A 174 14.67 1.49 8.63
CA LEU A 174 13.45 0.72 8.89
C LEU A 174 13.42 -0.57 8.10
N GLU A 175 13.76 -0.53 6.81
CA GLU A 175 13.84 -1.72 5.96
C GLU A 175 14.87 -2.71 6.52
N LYS A 176 16.07 -2.24 6.87
CA LYS A 176 17.11 -3.08 7.49
C LYS A 176 16.71 -3.64 8.84
N ARG A 177 15.96 -2.89 9.66
CA ARG A 177 15.44 -3.36 10.95
C ARG A 177 14.34 -4.40 10.78
N SER A 178 13.52 -4.31 9.74
CA SER A 178 12.46 -5.30 9.45
C SER A 178 13.01 -6.68 9.03
N VAL A 179 14.28 -6.76 8.64
CA VAL A 179 15.01 -8.01 8.37
C VAL A 179 15.60 -8.62 9.66
N LEU A 180 15.51 -7.93 10.81
CA LEU A 180 16.09 -8.42 12.07
C LEU A 180 15.15 -9.38 12.82
N LYS A 181 15.48 -10.66 12.62
CA LYS A 181 15.49 -11.74 13.61
C LYS A 181 14.14 -12.28 14.08
N ILE A 182 13.61 -13.24 13.31
CA ILE A 182 13.07 -14.45 13.94
C ILE A 182 14.32 -15.25 14.33
N GLN A 183 14.65 -15.27 15.62
CA GLN A 183 15.64 -16.21 16.15
C GLN A 183 15.02 -17.61 16.13
N ASP A 184 15.84 -18.59 15.71
CA ASP A 184 15.51 -20.02 15.59
C ASP A 184 14.82 -20.61 16.84
#